data_AF-F0Z9R2-F1
#
_entry.id   AF-F0Z9R2-F1
#
_cell.length_a   1.000
_cell.length_b   1.000
_cell.length_c   1.000
_cell.angle_alpha   90.00
_cell.angle_beta   90.00
_cell.angle_gamma   90.00
#
_symmetry.space_group_name_H-M   'P 1'
#
loop_
_entity.id
_entity.type
_entity.pdbx_description
1 polymer ?
#
loop_
_entity_poly.entity_id
_entity_poly.type
_entity_poly.pdbx_seq_one_letter_code
_entity_poly.pdbx_strand_id
1 'polypeptide(L)'
;GFNQVVLPGTVPNSLKTLTFGYDFKQAVPPGTLPNSLTTLIFGRSFNQVVLPGTLPNSLTTLSFGDDYNQIVSPGTLPNSLTTLTFGNDFNQVVLPGTLPNSLTALTFG
;
A
#
# COMPACT_ATOMS: atom_id res chain seq x y z
N GLY A 1 -11.70 -15.75 3.72
CA GLY A 1 -10.51 -15.53 2.87
C GLY A 1 -9.21 -15.72 3.65
N PHE A 2 -8.06 -15.43 3.03
CA PHE A 2 -6.76 -15.36 3.72
C PHE A 2 -6.70 -14.10 4.59
N ASN A 3 -6.45 -14.27 5.89
CA ASN A 3 -6.34 -13.18 6.87
C ASN A 3 -5.26 -13.52 7.92
N GLN A 4 -4.07 -13.91 7.45
CA GLN A 4 -2.92 -14.23 8.27
C GLN A 4 -1.78 -13.26 7.97
N VAL A 5 -0.91 -13.02 8.95
CA VAL A 5 0.24 -12.12 8.78
C VAL A 5 1.15 -12.70 7.70
N VAL A 6 1.60 -11.84 6.78
CA VAL A 6 2.62 -12.19 5.77
C VAL A 6 3.99 -11.86 6.36
N LEU A 7 4.85 -12.86 6.49
CA LEU A 7 6.17 -12.71 7.10
C LEU A 7 7.23 -12.40 6.02
N PRO A 8 8.34 -11.74 6.38
CA PRO A 8 9.48 -11.58 5.47
C PRO A 8 9.94 -12.91 4.88
N GLY A 9 10.21 -12.93 3.58
CA GLY A 9 10.66 -14.12 2.85
C GLY A 9 9.54 -15.10 2.44
N THR A 10 8.27 -14.87 2.81
CA THR A 10 7.16 -15.74 2.34
C THR A 10 6.71 -15.41 0.93
N VAL A 11 6.95 -14.18 0.48
CA VAL A 11 6.58 -13.71 -0.85
C VAL A 11 7.78 -13.89 -1.80
N PRO A 12 7.62 -14.51 -2.98
CA PRO A 12 8.74 -14.72 -3.90
C PRO A 12 9.41 -13.41 -4.34
N ASN A 13 10.74 -13.41 -4.39
CA ASN A 13 11.55 -12.24 -4.79
C ASN A 13 11.34 -11.76 -6.24
N SER A 14 10.63 -12.54 -7.07
CA SER A 14 10.28 -12.18 -8.44
C SER A 14 8.86 -11.63 -8.59
N LEU A 15 8.06 -11.61 -7.52
CA LEU A 15 6.66 -11.23 -7.60
C LEU A 15 6.49 -9.77 -8.06
N LYS A 16 5.65 -9.57 -9.07
CA LYS A 16 5.37 -8.25 -9.67
C LYS A 16 4.07 -7.63 -9.16
N THR A 17 3.07 -8.47 -8.95
CA THR A 17 1.74 -8.05 -8.53
C THR A 17 1.30 -8.83 -7.30
N LEU A 18 0.81 -8.13 -6.29
CA LEU A 18 0.23 -8.72 -5.10
C LEU A 18 -1.16 -8.11 -4.86
N THR A 19 -2.16 -8.97 -4.76
CA THR A 19 -3.53 -8.58 -4.42
C THR A 19 -3.95 -9.32 -3.16
N PHE A 20 -4.28 -8.57 -2.12
CA PHE A 20 -4.88 -9.13 -0.91
C PHE A 20 -6.39 -9.29 -1.09
N GLY A 21 -6.92 -10.39 -0.54
CA GLY A 21 -8.36 -10.66 -0.59
C GLY A 21 -9.18 -9.70 0.28
N TYR A 22 -10.49 -9.66 0.04
CA TYR A 22 -11.44 -8.76 0.69
C TYR A 22 -11.34 -8.71 2.23
N ASP A 23 -11.14 -9.86 2.88
CA ASP A 23 -11.10 -10.01 4.34
C ASP A 23 -9.71 -9.78 4.97
N PHE A 24 -8.69 -9.40 4.19
CA PHE A 24 -7.33 -9.21 4.71
C PHE A 24 -7.26 -7.98 5.61
N LYS A 25 -6.99 -8.20 6.91
CA LYS A 25 -6.97 -7.18 7.96
C LYS A 25 -5.62 -7.05 8.66
N GLN A 26 -4.60 -7.77 8.20
CA GLN A 26 -3.31 -7.87 8.88
C GLN A 26 -2.37 -6.75 8.42
N ALA A 27 -1.51 -6.30 9.33
CA ALA A 27 -0.43 -5.38 9.00
C ALA A 27 0.61 -6.06 8.07
N VAL A 28 1.31 -5.25 7.28
CA VAL A 28 2.44 -5.68 6.45
C VAL A 28 3.72 -5.07 7.02
N PRO A 29 4.54 -5.86 7.74
CA PRO A 29 5.80 -5.36 8.30
C PRO A 29 6.79 -4.88 7.21
N PRO A 30 7.68 -3.94 7.54
CA PRO A 30 8.80 -3.58 6.68
C PRO A 30 9.65 -4.80 6.28
N GLY A 31 10.09 -4.83 5.02
CA GLY A 31 10.85 -5.95 4.46
C GLY A 31 10.03 -7.19 4.06
N THR A 32 8.70 -7.18 4.26
CA THR A 32 7.82 -8.27 3.81
C THR A 32 7.63 -8.28 2.29
N LEU A 33 7.52 -7.11 1.67
CA LEU A 33 7.26 -6.98 0.23
C LEU A 33 8.58 -7.03 -0.57
N PRO A 34 8.66 -7.81 -1.67
CA PRO A 34 9.88 -7.91 -2.45
C PRO A 34 10.13 -6.65 -3.28
N ASN A 35 11.41 -6.29 -3.48
CA ASN A 35 11.84 -5.15 -4.31
C ASN A 35 11.50 -5.30 -5.81
N SER A 36 10.94 -6.43 -6.22
CA SER A 36 10.43 -6.64 -7.58
C SER A 36 9.00 -6.14 -7.76
N LEU A 37 8.27 -5.88 -6.68
CA LEU A 37 6.83 -5.61 -6.68
C LEU A 37 6.53 -4.23 -7.28
N THR A 38 5.68 -4.21 -8.31
CA THR A 38 5.27 -2.99 -9.02
C THR A 38 3.82 -2.61 -8.72
N THR A 39 2.98 -3.60 -8.40
CA THR A 39 1.56 -3.39 -8.14
C THR A 39 1.14 -4.04 -6.82
N LEU A 40 0.53 -3.25 -5.95
CA LEU A 40 -0.03 -3.70 -4.68
C LEU A 40 -1.49 -3.25 -4.57
N ILE A 41 -2.38 -4.20 -4.34
CA ILE A 41 -3.81 -3.95 -4.14
C ILE A 41 -4.22 -4.56 -2.80
N PHE A 42 -4.66 -3.71 -1.88
CA PHE A 42 -5.25 -4.15 -0.63
C PHE A 42 -6.74 -4.45 -0.81
N GLY A 43 -7.23 -5.47 -0.11
CA GLY A 43 -8.66 -5.80 -0.10
C GLY A 43 -9.46 -4.80 0.75
N ARG A 44 -10.79 -4.79 0.57
CA ARG A 44 -11.73 -3.86 1.22
C ARG A 44 -11.46 -3.65 2.71
N SER A 45 -11.26 -4.73 3.47
CA SER A 45 -11.14 -4.67 4.93
C SER A 45 -9.79 -4.17 5.46
N PHE A 46 -8.83 -3.86 4.60
CA PHE A 46 -7.50 -3.42 5.04
C PHE A 46 -7.56 -2.00 5.60
N ASN A 47 -7.35 -1.86 6.91
CA ASN A 47 -7.33 -0.56 7.59
C ASN A 47 -6.18 -0.51 8.61
N GLN A 48 -4.97 -0.87 8.16
CA GLN A 48 -3.76 -0.89 8.98
C GLN A 48 -2.80 0.22 8.57
N VAL A 49 -2.06 0.77 9.54
CA VAL A 49 -1.05 1.80 9.26
C VAL A 49 0.07 1.22 8.39
N VAL A 50 0.42 1.93 7.31
CA VAL A 50 1.57 1.60 6.47
C VAL A 50 2.79 2.37 6.98
N LEU A 51 3.77 1.64 7.51
CA LEU A 51 4.99 2.23 8.05
C LEU A 51 5.98 2.59 6.93
N PRO A 52 6.83 3.61 7.12
CA PRO A 52 7.96 3.88 6.22
C PRO A 52 8.82 2.62 6.04
N GLY A 53 9.21 2.34 4.78
CA GLY A 53 9.96 1.14 4.42
C GLY A 53 9.13 -0.14 4.25
N THR A 54 7.80 -0.09 4.47
CA THR A 54 6.90 -1.21 4.10
C THR A 54 6.75 -1.33 2.58
N LEU A 55 6.61 -0.21 1.87
CA LEU A 55 6.41 -0.20 0.42
C LEU A 55 7.77 -0.21 -0.30
N PRO A 56 8.01 -1.11 -1.28
CA PRO A 56 9.28 -1.15 -2.00
C PRO A 56 9.41 0.01 -2.98
N ASN A 57 10.64 0.46 -3.22
CA ASN A 57 10.96 1.56 -4.15
C ASN A 57 10.66 1.27 -5.63
N SER A 58 10.24 0.04 -5.96
CA SER A 58 9.80 -0.36 -7.29
C SER A 58 8.30 -0.16 -7.52
N LEU A 59 7.54 0.15 -6.46
CA LEU A 59 6.08 0.18 -6.51
C LEU A 59 5.61 1.38 -7.36
N THR A 60 4.85 1.10 -8.41
CA THR A 60 4.28 2.12 -9.31
C THR A 60 2.78 2.31 -9.08
N THR A 61 2.10 1.25 -8.64
CA THR A 61 0.65 1.24 -8.44
C THR A 61 0.31 0.75 -7.04
N LEU A 62 -0.43 1.58 -6.30
CA LEU A 62 -0.96 1.24 -4.98
C LEU A 62 -2.46 1.54 -4.94
N SER A 63 -3.25 0.54 -4.56
CA SER A 63 -4.67 0.70 -4.28
C SER A 63 -5.00 0.23 -2.87
N PHE A 64 -5.60 1.09 -2.07
CA PHE A 64 -6.16 0.77 -0.77
C PHE A 64 -7.61 0.30 -0.91
N GLY A 65 -8.05 -0.55 0.02
CA GLY A 65 -9.44 -1.00 0.08
C GLY A 65 -10.38 0.04 0.67
N ASP A 66 -11.68 -0.14 0.46
CA ASP A 66 -12.73 0.81 0.86
C ASP A 66 -12.64 1.27 2.31
N ASP A 67 -12.33 0.37 3.25
CA ASP A 67 -12.33 0.67 4.68
C ASP A 67 -11.04 1.40 5.16
N TYR A 68 -10.07 1.66 4.26
CA TYR A 68 -8.80 2.27 4.63
C TYR A 68 -8.96 3.75 5.01
N ASN A 69 -8.72 4.07 6.29
CA ASN A 69 -8.84 5.42 6.82
C ASN A 69 -7.70 5.78 7.79
N GLN A 70 -6.46 5.44 7.42
CA GLN A 70 -5.27 5.73 8.21
C GLN A 70 -4.46 6.89 7.63
N ILE A 71 -3.84 7.69 8.52
CA ILE A 71 -2.93 8.77 8.10
C ILE A 71 -1.73 8.16 7.38
N VAL A 72 -1.42 8.69 6.20
CA VAL A 72 -0.17 8.39 5.48
C VAL A 72 0.85 9.46 5.83
N SER A 73 1.96 9.06 6.46
CA SER A 73 3.01 10.00 6.86
C SER A 73 3.94 10.33 5.68
N PRO A 74 4.56 11.53 5.66
CA PRO A 74 5.63 11.85 4.70
C PRO A 74 6.73 10.79 4.70
N GLY A 75 7.16 10.38 3.49
CA GLY A 75 8.15 9.32 3.30
C GLY A 75 7.62 7.88 3.36
N THR A 76 6.32 7.67 3.61
CA THR A 76 5.71 6.32 3.50
C THR A 76 5.56 5.87 2.05
N LEU A 77 5.15 6.77 1.15
CA LEU A 77 4.94 6.46 -0.27
C LEU A 77 6.27 6.54 -1.05
N PRO A 78 6.60 5.55 -1.89
CA PRO A 78 7.85 5.57 -2.63
C PRO A 78 7.81 6.59 -3.79
N ASN A 79 8.96 7.19 -4.10
CA ASN A 79 9.10 8.18 -5.19
C ASN A 79 8.90 7.60 -6.61
N SER A 80 8.70 6.29 -6.73
CA SER A 80 8.35 5.61 -7.98
C SER A 80 6.84 5.56 -8.24
N LEU A 81 6.02 5.90 -7.24
CA LEU A 81 4.58 5.70 -7.31
C LEU A 81 3.95 6.67 -8.32
N THR A 82 3.28 6.12 -9.33
CA THR A 82 2.61 6.89 -10.39
C THR A 82 1.10 6.89 -10.23
N THR A 83 0.55 5.83 -9.62
CA THR A 83 -0.89 5.64 -9.42
C THR A 83 -1.18 5.32 -7.96
N LEU A 84 -2.02 6.15 -7.33
CA LEU A 84 -2.51 5.97 -5.98
C LEU A 84 -4.04 6.06 -5.94
N THR A 85 -4.67 5.04 -5.36
CA THR A 85 -6.11 5.01 -5.10
C THR A 85 -6.36 4.80 -3.61
N PHE A 86 -7.05 5.74 -2.99
CA PHE A 86 -7.64 5.57 -1.66
C PHE A 86 -9.06 5.00 -1.77
N GLY A 87 -9.48 4.27 -0.74
CA GLY A 87 -10.84 3.71 -0.64
C GLY A 87 -11.87 4.74 -0.18
N ASN A 88 -13.15 4.37 -0.30
CA ASN A 88 -14.33 5.21 -0.03
C ASN A 88 -14.34 5.86 1.36
N ASP A 89 -13.81 5.18 2.40
CA ASP A 89 -13.83 5.69 3.77
C ASP A 89 -12.64 6.62 4.11
N PHE A 90 -11.73 6.84 3.15
CA PHE A 90 -10.54 7.66 3.40
C PHE A 90 -10.93 9.13 3.63
N ASN A 91 -10.79 9.58 4.86
CA ASN A 91 -11.10 10.96 5.27
C ASN A 91 -10.01 11.52 6.19
N GLN A 92 -8.75 11.33 5.82
CA GLN A 92 -7.59 11.83 6.56
C GLN A 92 -6.96 13.03 5.86
N VAL A 93 -6.33 13.90 6.66
CA VAL A 93 -5.53 15.00 6.12
C VAL A 93 -4.32 14.45 5.36
N VAL A 94 -4.09 14.96 4.15
CA VAL A 94 -2.88 14.70 3.38
C VAL A 94 -1.88 15.82 3.67
N LEU A 95 -0.84 15.52 4.44
CA LEU A 95 0.16 16.51 4.84
C LEU A 95 1.10 16.85 3.65
N PRO A 96 1.64 18.07 3.58
CA PRO A 96 2.68 18.42 2.61
C PRO A 96 3.85 17.44 2.64
N GLY A 97 4.32 17.02 1.46
CA GLY A 97 5.39 16.01 1.33
C GLY A 97 4.96 14.55 1.49
N THR A 98 3.65 14.28 1.69
CA THR A 98 3.11 12.90 1.71
C THR A 98 3.06 12.29 0.31
N LEU A 99 2.56 13.06 -0.66
CA LEU A 99 2.39 12.62 -2.04
C LEU A 99 3.72 12.77 -2.81
N PRO A 100 4.23 11.71 -3.46
CA PRO A 100 5.45 11.82 -4.24
C PRO A 100 5.21 12.58 -5.56
N ASN A 101 6.22 13.32 -6.00
CA ASN A 101 6.16 14.15 -7.22
C ASN A 101 5.96 13.35 -8.51
N SER A 102 6.14 12.02 -8.46
CA SER A 102 5.94 11.10 -9.58
C SER A 102 4.47 10.76 -9.86
N LEU A 103 3.54 11.11 -8.96
CA LEU A 103 2.13 10.75 -9.13
C LEU A 103 1.54 11.43 -10.36
N THR A 104 1.00 10.61 -11.26
CA THR A 104 0.26 11.05 -12.46
C THR A 104 -1.24 10.78 -12.34
N ALA A 105 -1.63 9.86 -11.46
CA ALA A 105 -3.02 9.51 -11.19
C ALA A 105 -3.24 9.38 -9.68
N LEU A 106 -4.22 10.13 -9.17
CA LEU A 106 -4.62 10.12 -7.76
C LEU A 106 -6.13 10.07 -7.68
N THR A 107 -6.65 9.13 -6.90
CA THR A 107 -8.08 8.99 -6.61
C THR A 107 -8.30 8.98 -5.10
N PHE A 108 -9.23 9.81 -4.65
CA PHE A 108 -9.81 9.76 -3.31
C PHE A 108 -11.18 9.09 -3.38
N GLY A 109 -11.60 8.52 -2.25
CA GLY A 109 -12.95 7.99 -2.01
C GLY A 109 -13.99 9.07 -1.79
#